data_AF-A0A946USY0-F1
#
_entry.id   AF-A0A946USY0-F1
#
_cell.length_a   1.000
_cell.length_b   1.000
_cell.length_c   1.000
_cell.angle_alpha   90.00
_cell.angle_beta   90.00
_cell.angle_gamma   90.00
#
_symmetry.space_group_name_H-M   'P 1'
#
loop_
_entity.id
_entity.type
_entity.pdbx_description
1 polymer ?
#
loop_
_entity_poly.entity_id
_entity_poly.type
_entity_poly.pdbx_seq_one_letter_code
_entity_poly.pdbx_strand_id
1 'polypeptide(L)' 'PLSTTASAGLDPDWVEAVAFAWLAMRRLQSAPGNLPSVTGARRAAELGDIHEPGATG' A
#
# COMPACT_ATOMS: atom_id res chain seq x y z
N PRO A 1 -26.21 -1.94 -3.54
CA PRO A 1 -26.40 -2.59 -2.22
C PRO A 1 -25.16 -2.34 -1.38
N LEU A 2 -25.31 -2.19 -0.06
CA LEU A 2 -24.17 -2.10 0.86
C LEU A 2 -23.68 -3.52 1.18
N SER A 3 -22.39 -3.77 1.03
CA SER A 3 -21.76 -5.08 1.25
C SER A 3 -20.41 -4.92 1.95
N THR A 4 -19.96 -5.94 2.67
CA THR A 4 -18.63 -5.98 3.30
C THR A 4 -17.55 -6.34 2.27
N THR A 5 -16.29 -6.01 2.54
CA THR A 5 -15.17 -6.45 1.68
C THR A 5 -15.00 -7.98 1.65
N ALA A 6 -15.57 -8.70 2.62
CA ALA A 6 -15.59 -10.15 2.62
C ALA A 6 -16.29 -10.71 1.36
N SER A 7 -17.27 -10.00 0.78
CA SER A 7 -17.89 -10.41 -0.48
C SER A 7 -16.92 -10.33 -1.68
N ALA A 8 -15.82 -9.58 -1.55
CA ALA A 8 -14.73 -9.51 -2.52
C ALA A 8 -13.53 -10.41 -2.12
N GLY A 9 -13.67 -11.26 -1.10
CA GLY A 9 -12.63 -12.18 -0.63
C GLY A 9 -11.59 -11.58 0.30
N LEU A 10 -11.82 -10.36 0.83
CA LEU A 10 -10.92 -9.72 1.79
C LEU A 10 -11.66 -9.42 3.09
N ASP A 11 -11.22 -10.06 4.17
CA ASP A 11 -11.75 -9.77 5.50
C ASP A 11 -11.64 -8.26 5.81
N PRO A 12 -12.73 -7.59 6.24
CA PRO A 12 -12.71 -6.17 6.58
C PRO A 12 -11.61 -5.77 7.55
N ASP A 13 -11.26 -6.64 8.51
CA ASP A 13 -10.24 -6.34 9.52
C ASP A 13 -8.83 -6.30 8.91
N TRP A 14 -8.64 -6.87 7.70
CA TRP A 14 -7.33 -7.01 7.06
C TRP A 14 -7.07 -5.92 6.01
N VAL A 15 -8.06 -5.08 5.70
CA VAL A 15 -7.98 -4.11 4.60
C VAL A 15 -6.78 -3.17 4.75
N GLU A 16 -6.57 -2.60 5.93
CA GLU A 16 -5.46 -1.67 6.17
C GLU A 16 -4.09 -2.36 6.11
N ALA A 17 -3.98 -3.56 6.70
CA ALA A 17 -2.75 -4.35 6.65
C ALA A 17 -2.35 -4.71 5.22
N VAL A 18 -3.33 -5.15 4.41
CA VAL A 18 -3.13 -5.43 2.98
C VAL A 18 -2.77 -4.15 2.20
N ALA A 19 -3.35 -2.99 2.56
CA ALA A 19 -2.99 -1.72 1.92
C ALA A 19 -1.51 -1.36 2.15
N PHE A 20 -0.96 -1.56 3.36
CA PHE A 20 0.46 -1.39 3.61
C PHE A 20 1.34 -2.40 2.86
N ALA A 21 0.93 -3.67 2.82
CA ALA A 21 1.64 -4.70 2.04
C ALA A 21 1.67 -4.35 0.55
N TRP A 22 0.56 -3.84 0.01
CA TRP A 22 0.47 -3.35 -1.36
C TRP A 22 1.37 -2.12 -1.59
N LEU A 23 1.43 -1.18 -0.65
CA LEU A 23 2.36 -0.03 -0.74
C LEU A 23 3.83 -0.47 -0.78
N ALA A 24 4.21 -1.47 0.03
CA ALA A 24 5.54 -2.06 -0.03
C ALA A 24 5.82 -2.70 -1.41
N MET A 25 4.87 -3.45 -1.97
CA MET A 25 4.98 -3.99 -3.33
C MET A 25 5.17 -2.88 -4.37
N ARG A 26 4.44 -1.76 -4.27
CA ARG A 26 4.60 -0.62 -5.18
C ARG A 26 6.00 -0.01 -5.09
N ARG A 27 6.56 0.11 -3.89
CA ARG A 27 7.95 0.58 -3.69
C ARG A 27 8.97 -0.36 -4.34
N LEU A 28 8.82 -1.68 -4.15
CA LEU A 28 9.70 -2.68 -4.78
C LEU A 28 9.61 -2.65 -6.32
N GLN A 29 8.48 -2.25 -6.87
CA GLN A 29 8.26 -2.10 -8.32
C GLN A 29 8.63 -0.69 -8.84
N SER A 30 9.15 0.21 -7.99
CA SER A 30 9.38 1.62 -8.33
C SER A 30 8.14 2.31 -8.94
N ALA A 31 6.96 1.97 -8.42
CA ALA A 31 5.67 2.45 -8.90
C ALA A 31 5.03 3.43 -7.90
N PRO A 32 4.22 4.41 -8.36
CA PRO A 32 3.60 5.37 -7.46
C PRO A 32 2.69 4.70 -6.41
N GLY A 33 2.80 5.11 -5.15
CA GLY A 33 1.95 4.60 -4.06
C GLY A 33 0.77 5.52 -3.74
N ASN A 34 0.81 6.78 -4.16
CA ASN A 34 -0.24 7.76 -3.92
C ASN A 34 -1.14 7.99 -5.14
N LEU A 35 -2.35 8.49 -4.87
CA LEU A 35 -3.21 9.10 -5.86
C LEU A 35 -3.28 10.62 -5.58
N PRO A 36 -2.77 11.49 -6.47
CA PRO A 36 -2.75 12.93 -6.26
C PRO A 36 -4.12 13.56 -5.98
N SER A 37 -5.17 13.07 -6.63
CA SER A 37 -6.54 13.57 -6.42
C SER A 37 -7.08 13.30 -5.02
N VAL A 38 -6.53 12.32 -4.30
CA VAL A 38 -6.91 12.00 -2.90
C VAL A 38 -5.97 12.70 -1.91
N THR A 39 -4.68 12.79 -2.24
CA THR A 39 -3.65 13.30 -1.32
C THR A 39 -3.36 14.80 -1.45
N GLY A 40 -3.78 15.45 -2.54
CA GLY A 40 -3.42 16.83 -2.85
C GLY A 40 -1.96 17.02 -3.30
N ALA A 41 -1.22 15.93 -3.50
CA ALA A 41 0.16 15.98 -3.98
C ALA A 41 0.23 16.56 -5.40
N ARG A 42 1.32 17.25 -5.72
CA ARG A 42 1.53 17.84 -7.06
C ARG A 42 1.71 16.80 -8.18
N ARG A 43 2.10 15.58 -7.83
CA ARG A 43 2.35 14.48 -8.77
C ARG A 43 2.18 13.13 -8.09
N ALA A 44 2.05 12.09 -8.92
CA ALA A 44 2.21 10.72 -8.47
C ALA A 44 3.67 10.49 -8.02
N ALA A 45 3.85 9.74 -6.95
CA ALA A 45 5.13 9.52 -6.28
C ALA A 45 5.18 8.12 -5.66
N GLU A 46 6.37 7.52 -5.68
CA GLU A 46 6.69 6.35 -4.86
C GLU A 46 6.59 6.73 -3.37
N LEU A 47 6.10 5.81 -2.54
CA LEU A 47 5.96 5.99 -1.11
C LEU A 47 6.81 4.96 -0.35
N GLY A 48 7.26 5.32 0.85
CA GLY A 48 8.03 4.46 1.73
C GLY A 48 9.53 4.43 1.43
N ASP A 49 10.26 3.73 2.29
CA ASP A 49 11.71 3.56 2.20
C ASP A 49 12.12 2.11 2.50
N ILE A 50 13.15 1.62 1.83
CA ILE A 50 13.62 0.23 1.95
C ILE A 50 14.67 0.18 3.05
N HIS A 51 14.35 -0.51 4.14
CA HIS A 51 15.29 -0.78 5.22
C HIS A 51 15.77 -2.22 5.10
N GLU A 52 17.03 -2.38 4.71
CA GLU A 52 17.64 -3.70 4.61
C GLU A 52 17.71 -4.36 6.00
N PRO A 53 17.47 -5.67 6.11
CA PRO A 53 17.70 -6.41 7.34
C PRO A 53 19.14 -6.16 7.82
N GLY A 54 19.31 -5.92 9.12
CA GLY A 54 20.64 -5.82 9.70
C GLY A 54 21.45 -7.08 9.39
N ALA A 55 22.71 -6.92 8.99
CA ALA A 55 23.58 -8.05 8.68
C ALA A 55 23.61 -9.00 9.88
N THR A 56 23.11 -10.22 9.69
CA THR A 56 23.27 -11.30 10.67
C THR A 56 24.73 -11.71 10.63
N GLY A 57 25.55 -11.10 11.49
CA GLY A 57 26.88 -11.58 11.85
C GLY A 57 26.79 -12.69 12.89
#